data_AF-A0A2D8YYQ3-F1
#
_entry.id   AF-A0A2D8YYQ3-F1
#
_cell.length_a   1.000
_cell.length_b   1.000
_cell.length_c   1.000
_cell.angle_alpha   90.00
_cell.angle_beta   90.00
_cell.angle_gamma   90.00
#
_symmetry.space_group_name_H-M   'P 1'
#
loop_
_entity.id
_entity.type
_entity.pdbx_description
1 polymer ?
#
loop_
_entity_poly.entity_id
_entity_poly.type
_entity_poly.pdbx_seq_one_letter_code
_entity_poly.pdbx_strand_id
1 'polypeptide(L)' 'FRAHYHFHCADPAALSHIDLGYFTAFPAARELEARTITAKGQGAAELTAERPRLTF' A
#
# COMPACT_ATOMS: atom_id res chain seq x y z
N PHE A 1 9.14 -16.10 -1.81
CA PHE A 1 8.14 -15.96 -0.73
C PHE A 1 7.02 -15.05 -1.22
N ARG A 2 5.76 -15.35 -0.89
CA ARG A 2 4.59 -14.50 -1.21
C ARG A 2 3.69 -14.46 0.01
N ALA A 3 3.22 -13.27 0.38
CA ALA A 3 2.25 -13.05 1.44
C ALA A 3 0.98 -12.44 0.85
N HIS A 4 -0.18 -12.88 1.32
CA HIS A 4 -1.47 -12.39 0.87
C HIS A 4 -2.25 -11.90 2.09
N TYR A 5 -2.76 -10.68 2.02
CA TYR A 5 -3.57 -10.06 3.08
C TYR A 5 -4.95 -9.77 2.52
N HIS A 6 -5.99 -10.10 3.27
CA HIS A 6 -7.37 -9.76 2.94
C HIS A 6 -7.98 -8.98 4.09
N PHE A 7 -8.52 -7.81 3.79
CA PHE A 7 -9.16 -6.93 4.76
C PHE A 7 -10.65 -6.82 4.44
N HIS A 8 -11.50 -6.89 5.47
CA HIS A 8 -12.92 -6.66 5.32
C HIS A 8 -13.22 -5.17 5.54
N CYS A 9 -13.71 -4.49 4.50
CA CYS A 9 -14.15 -3.09 4.59
C CYS A 9 -15.68 -3.05 4.53
N ALA A 10 -16.32 -2.40 5.50
CA ALA A 10 -17.78 -2.23 5.50
C ALA A 10 -18.25 -1.29 4.38
N ASP A 11 -17.46 -0.26 4.06
CA ASP A 11 -17.67 0.65 2.94
C ASP A 11 -16.37 0.78 2.13
N PRO A 12 -16.22 0.01 1.04
CA PRO A 12 -15.04 0.10 0.16
C PRO A 12 -14.88 1.46 -0.54
N ALA A 13 -15.96 2.23 -0.71
CA ALA A 13 -15.90 3.51 -1.41
C ALA A 13 -15.24 4.62 -0.57
N ALA A 14 -15.24 4.47 0.75
CA ALA A 14 -14.55 5.37 1.68
C ALA A 14 -13.02 5.18 1.71
N LEU A 15 -12.48 4.13 1.08
CA LEU A 15 -11.05 3.85 1.07
C LEU A 15 -10.30 4.87 0.22
N SER A 16 -9.36 5.60 0.82
CA SER A 16 -8.56 6.62 0.15
C SER A 16 -7.06 6.33 0.15
N HIS A 17 -6.56 5.61 1.15
CA HIS A 17 -5.14 5.30 1.28
C HIS A 17 -4.88 4.07 2.16
N ILE A 18 -3.63 3.59 2.14
CA ILE A 18 -3.05 2.62 3.08
C ILE A 18 -1.72 3.19 3.58
N ASP A 19 -1.51 3.14 4.90
CA ASP A 19 -0.21 3.41 5.53
C ASP A 19 0.54 2.10 5.76
N LEU A 20 1.72 1.93 5.14
CA LEU A 20 2.49 0.69 5.22
C LEU A 20 3.47 0.69 6.40
N GLY A 21 3.29 -0.23 7.35
CA GLY A 21 4.27 -0.53 8.40
C GLY A 21 5.50 -1.33 7.93
N TYR A 22 5.64 -1.57 6.62
CA TYR A 22 6.68 -2.43 6.04
C TYR A 22 8.10 -1.98 6.42
N PHE A 23 8.40 -0.68 6.31
CA PHE A 23 9.73 -0.13 6.62
C PHE A 23 10.09 -0.22 8.11
N THR A 24 9.09 -0.26 9.00
CA THR A 24 9.31 -0.52 10.43
C THR A 24 9.68 -1.97 10.68
N ALA A 25 9.03 -2.92 10.00
CA ALA A 25 9.34 -4.35 10.09
C ALA A 25 10.67 -4.72 9.41
N PHE A 26 11.05 -3.98 8.37
CA PHE A 26 12.26 -4.21 7.59
C PHE A 26 13.10 -2.92 7.45
N PRO A 27 13.87 -2.53 8.49
CA PRO A 27 14.59 -1.26 8.50
C PRO A 27 15.64 -1.09 7.39
N ALA A 28 16.10 -2.19 6.79
CA ALA A 28 17.03 -2.17 5.66
C ALA A 28 16.34 -1.97 4.30
N ALA A 29 15.01 -2.05 4.23
CA ALA A 29 14.27 -1.80 3.00
C ALA A 29 14.34 -0.31 2.64
N ARG A 30 14.66 -0.01 1.39
CA ARG A 30 14.78 1.37 0.89
C ARG A 30 13.51 1.84 0.20
N GLU A 31 13.02 1.01 -0.71
CA GLU A 31 11.94 1.35 -1.64
C GLU A 31 10.98 0.16 -1.79
N LEU A 32 9.73 0.47 -2.14
CA LEU A 32 8.72 -0.50 -2.51
C LEU A 32 7.95 -0.01 -3.73
N GLU A 33 7.96 -0.79 -4.81
CA GLU A 33 7.09 -0.56 -5.96
C GLU A 33 5.69 -1.09 -5.65
N ALA A 34 4.75 -0.18 -5.43
CA ALA A 34 3.34 -0.48 -5.22
C ALA A 34 2.56 -0.36 -6.53
N ARG A 35 1.64 -1.31 -6.76
CA ARG A 35 0.67 -1.26 -7.87
C ARG A 35 -0.73 -1.41 -7.31
N THR A 36 -1.65 -0.62 -7.83
CA THR A 36 -3.04 -0.60 -7.35
C THR A 36 -4.00 -0.89 -8.49
N ILE A 37 -5.08 -1.59 -8.17
CA ILE A 37 -6.21 -1.82 -9.06
C ILE A 37 -7.46 -1.56 -8.23
N THR A 38 -8.19 -0.52 -8.57
CA THR A 38 -9.42 -0.12 -7.88
C THR A 38 -10.51 0.21 -8.89
N ALA A 39 -11.73 0.49 -8.41
CA ALA A 39 -12.81 0.98 -9.26
C ALA A 39 -12.48 2.35 -9.92
N LYS A 40 -11.55 3.14 -9.35
CA LYS A 40 -11.09 4.41 -9.92
C LYS A 40 -10.05 4.23 -11.03
N GLY A 41 -9.48 3.04 -11.18
CA GLY A 41 -8.45 2.73 -12.17
C GLY A 41 -7.23 2.01 -11.58
N GLN A 42 -6.17 1.95 -12.38
CA GLN A 42 -4.90 1.35 -12.00
C GLN A 42 -3.84 2.43 -11.75
N GLY A 43 -2.95 2.18 -10.81
CA GLY A 43 -1.88 3.11 -10.45
C GLY A 43 -0.58 2.40 -10.08
N ALA A 44 0.51 3.17 -10.04
CA ALA A 44 1.79 2.74 -9.52
C ALA A 44 2.40 3.86 -8.68
N ALA A 45 3.10 3.49 -7.61
CA ALA A 45 3.80 4.42 -6.75
C ALA A 45 5.06 3.78 -6.18
N GLU A 46 6.12 4.56 -6.04
CA GLU A 46 7.30 4.18 -5.28
C GLU A 46 7.16 4.73 -3.86
N LEU A 47 7.25 3.84 -2.87
CA LEU A 47 7.14 4.17 -1.46
C LEU A 47 8.51 4.05 -0.80
N THR A 48 8.78 4.92 0.16
CA THR A 48 10.00 4.90 0.98
C THR A 48 9.63 4.97 2.46
N ALA A 49 10.60 4.83 3.35
CA ALA A 49 10.37 5.00 4.79
C ALA A 49 9.81 6.38 5.15
N GLU A 50 10.18 7.43 4.41
CA GLU A 50 9.70 8.81 4.59
C GLU A 50 8.32 9.04 3.95
N ARG A 51 7.94 8.20 2.97
CA ARG A 51 6.65 8.24 2.27
C ARG A 51 6.03 6.84 2.18
N PRO A 52 5.58 6.27 3.32
CA PRO A 52 5.07 4.90 3.36
C PRO A 52 3.58 4.79 2.97
N ARG A 53 2.95 5.90 2.58
CA ARG A 53 1.52 5.98 2.27
C ARG A 53 1.25 5.74 0.79
N LEU A 54 0.35 4.81 0.51
CA LEU A 54 -0.21 4.55 -0.82
C LEU A 54 -1.61 5.16 -0.92
N THR A 55 -1.87 5.99 -1.92
CA THR A 55 -3.17 6.65 -2.15
C THR A 55 -3.87 6.06 -3.39
N PHE A 56 -5.21 6.02 -3.38
CA PHE A 56 -6.05 5.43 -4.45
C PHE A 56 -6.97 6.42 -5.17
#